data_AF-A0A7J2WGF9-F1
#
_entry.id   AF-A0A7J2WGF9-F1
#
_cell.length_a   1.000
_cell.length_b   1.000
_cell.length_c   1.000
_cell.angle_alpha   90.00
_cell.angle_beta   90.00
_cell.angle_gamma   90.00
#
_symmetry.space_group_name_H-M   'P 1'
#
loop_
_entity.id
_entity.type
_entity.pdbx_description
1 polymer ?
#
loop_
_entity_poly.entity_id
_entity_poly.type
_entity_poly.pdbx_seq_one_letter_code
_entity_poly.pdbx_strand_id
1 'polypeptide(L)'
;MLLVTWFDSLDLSKVSDEDRFKILEYVVSKVGREKVQEALKVSRITMWRLLSKQSKIDDDKLRTLLSLITQREFETLISARDRLRALGILRDDGTVDYGLALEVLALASSDEYLKNALIQFVVSRFKEDVKKALGISFAGVVLRWDESFEQFLMERKKRRKVRSKETLQYYKNLFLRYLEGKELSEQLIDYVVNHENKWLRNVLRHYIQYLYYRRVISPETFGWIMEVVPSRSYKLDVRPYQIDLEDVKKTLQHLQQHHEKYYLLYKLMLEGGLRLSHALQVVREFNPGEVVEIPGVGLETPRLVCFEDKG
;
A
#
# COMPACT_ATOMS: atom_id res chain seq x y z
N MET A 1 -6.37 -56.46 10.21
CA MET A 1 -6.37 -54.99 10.06
C MET A 1 -7.00 -54.41 11.31
N LEU A 2 -6.20 -53.79 12.19
CA LEU A 2 -6.75 -53.03 13.32
C LEU A 2 -7.47 -51.81 12.72
N LEU A 3 -8.78 -51.69 12.98
CA LEU A 3 -9.55 -50.49 12.66
C LEU A 3 -8.93 -49.34 13.46
N VAL A 4 -8.16 -48.48 12.78
CA VAL A 4 -7.61 -47.27 13.39
C VAL A 4 -8.80 -46.38 13.74
N THR A 5 -9.07 -46.24 15.03
CA THR A 5 -10.12 -45.35 15.52
C THR A 5 -9.54 -43.94 15.66
N TRP A 6 -10.32 -42.90 15.34
CA TRP A 6 -9.81 -41.53 15.26
C TRP A 6 -9.18 -41.04 16.58
N PHE A 7 -9.67 -41.56 17.71
CA PHE A 7 -9.17 -41.23 19.05
C PHE A 7 -7.89 -42.00 19.45
N ASP A 8 -7.38 -42.92 18.63
CA ASP A 8 -6.08 -43.58 18.88
C ASP A 8 -4.90 -42.62 18.69
N SER A 9 -5.12 -41.51 17.98
CA SER A 9 -4.14 -40.44 17.79
C SER A 9 -4.09 -39.44 18.96
N LEU A 10 -4.99 -39.56 19.94
CA LEU A 10 -5.11 -38.64 21.07
C LEU A 10 -4.45 -39.22 22.32
N ASP A 11 -3.70 -38.37 23.03
CA ASP A 11 -3.24 -38.68 24.38
C ASP A 11 -4.38 -38.44 25.39
N LEU A 12 -5.14 -39.50 25.68
CA LEU A 12 -6.32 -39.43 26.56
C LEU A 12 -5.98 -38.96 27.97
N SER A 13 -4.76 -39.25 28.45
CA SER A 13 -4.29 -38.84 29.78
C SER A 13 -4.29 -37.31 29.97
N LYS A 14 -4.21 -36.56 28.88
CA LYS A 14 -4.17 -35.09 28.86
C LYS A 14 -5.55 -34.42 28.80
N VAL A 15 -6.62 -35.20 28.65
CA VAL A 15 -8.00 -34.68 28.68
C VAL A 15 -8.40 -34.41 30.13
N SER A 16 -8.79 -33.16 30.40
CA SER A 16 -9.16 -32.68 31.74
C SER A 16 -10.34 -33.47 32.33
N ASP A 17 -10.38 -33.65 33.65
CA ASP A 17 -11.50 -34.33 34.33
C ASP A 17 -12.84 -33.64 33.99
N GLU A 18 -12.84 -32.31 33.87
CA GLU A 18 -14.03 -31.53 33.51
C GLU A 18 -14.56 -31.90 32.11
N ASP A 19 -13.67 -31.98 31.11
CA ASP A 19 -14.06 -32.33 29.74
C ASP A 19 -14.44 -33.81 29.63
N ARG A 20 -13.80 -34.70 30.40
CA ARG A 20 -14.23 -36.10 30.51
C ARG A 20 -15.68 -36.20 30.97
N PHE A 21 -16.08 -35.39 31.96
CA PHE A 21 -17.48 -35.36 32.41
C PHE A 21 -18.41 -34.71 31.39
N LYS A 22 -18.00 -33.65 30.67
CA LYS A 22 -18.80 -33.09 29.57
C LYS A 22 -19.07 -34.13 28.48
N ILE A 23 -18.07 -34.94 28.13
CA ILE A 23 -18.22 -36.04 27.19
C ILE A 23 -19.22 -37.07 27.73
N LEU A 24 -19.10 -37.49 28.99
CA LEU A 24 -20.05 -38.41 29.60
C LEU A 24 -21.49 -37.87 29.57
N GLU A 25 -21.70 -36.63 29.99
CA GLU A 25 -23.01 -35.96 30.01
C GLU A 25 -23.60 -35.91 28.59
N TYR A 26 -22.80 -35.53 27.59
CA TYR A 26 -23.22 -35.51 26.19
C TYR A 26 -23.58 -36.89 25.66
N VAL A 27 -22.72 -37.89 25.86
CA VAL A 27 -22.95 -39.27 25.40
C VAL A 27 -24.24 -39.82 26.04
N VAL A 28 -24.44 -39.60 27.33
CA VAL A 28 -25.67 -40.00 28.04
C VAL A 28 -26.91 -39.32 27.47
N SER A 29 -26.82 -38.02 27.13
CA SER A 29 -27.93 -37.30 26.48
C SER A 29 -28.25 -37.84 25.08
N LYS A 30 -27.23 -38.30 24.34
CA LYS A 30 -27.35 -38.76 22.95
C LYS A 30 -27.85 -40.19 22.83
N VAL A 31 -27.22 -41.14 23.53
CA VAL A 31 -27.52 -42.58 23.39
C VAL A 31 -28.34 -43.15 24.54
N GLY A 32 -28.57 -42.37 25.59
CA GLY A 32 -29.35 -42.76 26.76
C GLY A 32 -28.53 -43.47 27.83
N ARG A 33 -28.87 -43.23 29.11
CA ARG A 33 -28.15 -43.72 30.29
C ARG A 33 -27.93 -45.24 30.29
N GLU A 34 -28.95 -46.01 29.91
CA GLU A 34 -28.90 -47.48 29.96
C GLU A 34 -27.87 -48.04 28.98
N LYS A 35 -27.81 -47.51 27.75
CA LYS A 35 -26.81 -47.91 26.76
C LYS A 35 -25.39 -47.54 27.16
N VAL A 36 -25.21 -46.37 27.78
CA VAL A 36 -23.88 -45.97 28.31
C VAL A 36 -23.46 -46.87 29.46
N GLN A 37 -24.38 -47.22 30.36
CA GLN A 37 -24.12 -48.13 31.47
C GLN A 37 -23.69 -49.52 30.96
N GLU A 38 -24.37 -50.04 29.95
CA GLU A 38 -24.04 -51.31 29.31
C GLU A 38 -22.66 -51.25 28.61
N ALA A 39 -22.42 -50.20 27.82
CA ALA A 39 -21.15 -50.00 27.11
C ALA A 39 -19.95 -49.91 28.07
N LEU A 40 -20.09 -49.16 29.16
CA LEU A 40 -19.05 -49.02 30.19
C LEU A 40 -18.93 -50.25 31.10
N LYS A 41 -19.87 -51.20 31.03
CA LYS A 41 -19.94 -52.39 31.90
C LYS A 41 -19.90 -52.04 33.40
N VAL A 42 -20.61 -50.98 33.79
CA VAL A 42 -20.63 -50.48 35.18
C VAL A 42 -21.97 -50.73 35.86
N SER A 43 -21.96 -50.85 37.19
CA SER A 43 -23.19 -50.99 37.97
C SER A 43 -24.03 -49.70 37.93
N ARG A 44 -25.33 -49.80 38.22
CA ARG A 44 -26.24 -48.64 38.33
C ARG A 44 -25.74 -47.60 39.35
N ILE A 45 -25.12 -48.06 40.44
CA ILE A 45 -24.53 -47.22 41.49
C ILE A 45 -23.29 -46.50 40.97
N THR A 46 -22.40 -47.22 40.29
CA THR A 46 -21.19 -46.64 39.67
C THR A 46 -21.56 -45.60 38.61
N MET A 47 -22.58 -45.88 37.78
CA MET A 47 -23.09 -44.93 36.79
C MET A 47 -23.63 -43.65 37.44
N TRP A 48 -24.35 -43.77 38.56
CA TRP A 48 -24.80 -42.61 39.33
C TRP A 48 -23.64 -41.81 39.92
N ARG A 49 -22.60 -42.48 40.45
CA ARG A 49 -21.39 -41.82 40.96
C ARG A 49 -20.63 -41.06 39.87
N LEU A 50 -20.55 -41.61 38.66
CA LEU A 50 -19.92 -40.94 37.52
C LEU A 50 -20.72 -39.69 37.10
N LEU A 51 -22.03 -39.80 36.95
CA LEU A 51 -22.90 -38.65 36.62
C LEU A 51 -22.92 -37.58 37.71
N SER A 52 -22.78 -37.98 38.97
CA SER A 52 -22.71 -37.06 40.12
C SER A 52 -21.28 -36.54 40.38
N LYS A 53 -20.32 -36.82 39.50
CA LYS A 53 -18.90 -36.41 39.60
C LYS A 53 -18.19 -36.89 40.87
N GLN A 54 -18.69 -37.98 41.49
CA GLN A 54 -18.13 -38.60 42.69
C GLN A 54 -17.09 -39.69 42.36
N SER A 55 -16.95 -40.06 41.08
CA SER A 55 -15.96 -41.01 40.59
C SER A 55 -15.31 -40.46 39.33
N LYS A 56 -13.99 -40.61 39.19
CA LYS A 56 -13.27 -40.22 37.98
C LYS A 56 -13.62 -41.13 36.79
N ILE A 57 -13.49 -40.57 35.60
CA ILE A 57 -13.54 -41.30 34.33
C ILE A 57 -12.09 -41.58 33.95
N ASP A 58 -11.68 -42.83 33.97
CA ASP A 58 -10.34 -43.24 33.52
C ASP A 58 -10.27 -43.35 31.98
N ASP A 59 -9.07 -43.59 31.46
CA ASP A 59 -8.80 -43.56 30.02
C ASP A 59 -9.58 -44.66 29.28
N ASP A 60 -9.80 -45.82 29.91
CA ASP A 60 -10.58 -46.92 29.34
C ASP A 60 -12.08 -46.56 29.22
N LYS A 61 -12.64 -45.93 30.26
CA LYS A 61 -14.01 -45.40 30.21
C LYS A 61 -14.11 -44.29 29.17
N LEU A 62 -13.13 -43.38 29.12
CA LEU A 62 -13.10 -42.31 28.14
C LEU A 62 -13.05 -42.86 26.72
N ARG A 63 -12.17 -43.82 26.42
CA ARG A 63 -12.09 -44.50 25.12
C ARG A 63 -13.42 -45.14 24.72
N THR A 64 -14.11 -45.75 25.67
CA THR A 64 -15.44 -46.33 25.45
C THR A 64 -16.51 -45.27 25.18
N LEU A 65 -16.43 -44.10 25.81
CA LEU A 65 -17.31 -42.97 25.52
C LEU A 65 -17.02 -42.37 24.14
N LEU A 66 -15.74 -42.27 23.74
CA LEU A 66 -15.33 -41.74 22.45
C LEU A 66 -15.77 -42.63 21.28
N SER A 67 -15.90 -43.95 21.48
CA SER A 67 -16.43 -44.85 20.45
C SER A 67 -17.93 -44.63 20.14
N LEU A 68 -18.65 -43.93 21.02
CA LEU A 68 -20.07 -43.61 20.87
C LEU A 68 -20.32 -42.23 20.22
N ILE A 69 -19.25 -41.48 19.94
CA ILE A 69 -19.32 -40.15 19.32
C ILE A 69 -18.36 -40.04 18.14
N THR A 70 -18.66 -39.08 17.27
CA THR A 70 -17.80 -38.75 16.14
C THR A 70 -16.73 -37.75 16.57
N GLN A 71 -15.65 -37.67 15.78
CA GLN A 71 -14.59 -36.68 15.98
C GLN A 71 -15.14 -35.24 16.04
N ARG A 72 -16.09 -34.88 15.16
CA ARG A 72 -16.71 -33.55 15.17
C ARG A 72 -17.44 -33.22 16.46
N GLU A 73 -18.16 -34.19 17.03
CA GLU A 73 -18.88 -34.00 18.30
C GLU A 73 -17.90 -33.81 19.46
N PHE A 74 -16.83 -34.62 19.51
CA PHE A 74 -15.75 -34.45 20.49
C PHE A 74 -15.11 -33.07 20.40
N GLU A 75 -14.82 -32.62 19.18
CA GLU A 75 -14.25 -31.33 18.92
C GLU A 75 -15.13 -30.20 19.48
N THR A 76 -16.45 -30.26 19.33
CA THR A 76 -17.35 -29.24 19.88
C THR A 76 -17.47 -29.24 21.41
N LEU A 77 -17.11 -30.34 22.08
CA LEU A 77 -17.29 -30.52 23.52
C LEU A 77 -16.08 -30.05 24.34
N ILE A 78 -14.87 -30.16 23.77
CA ILE A 78 -13.62 -29.83 24.46
C ILE A 78 -13.18 -28.40 24.17
N SER A 79 -12.63 -27.75 25.18
CA SER A 79 -11.99 -26.44 25.01
C SER A 79 -10.87 -26.52 23.95
N ALA A 80 -10.71 -25.49 23.12
CA ALA A 80 -9.63 -25.47 22.13
C ALA A 80 -8.24 -25.68 22.78
N ARG A 81 -8.08 -25.27 24.04
CA ARG A 81 -6.83 -25.37 24.79
C ARG A 81 -6.52 -26.81 25.22
N ASP A 82 -7.53 -27.54 25.68
CA ASP A 82 -7.38 -28.96 26.06
C ASP A 82 -7.24 -29.84 24.82
N ARG A 83 -7.86 -29.46 23.70
CA ARG A 83 -7.60 -30.12 22.40
C ARG A 83 -6.15 -29.95 21.97
N LEU A 84 -5.62 -28.73 22.03
CA LEU A 84 -4.22 -28.46 21.71
C LEU A 84 -3.25 -29.16 22.67
N ARG A 85 -3.62 -29.37 23.94
CA ARG A 85 -2.85 -30.18 24.90
C ARG A 85 -2.87 -31.66 24.53
N ALA A 86 -4.04 -32.21 24.21
CA ALA A 86 -4.20 -33.59 23.75
C ALA A 86 -3.46 -33.89 22.44
N LEU A 87 -3.30 -32.88 21.58
CA LEU A 87 -2.50 -32.92 20.35
C LEU A 87 -1.00 -32.66 20.57
N GLY A 88 -0.58 -32.36 21.80
CA GLY A 88 0.83 -32.12 22.15
C GLY A 88 1.39 -30.73 21.79
N ILE A 89 0.58 -29.83 21.23
CA ILE A 89 0.98 -28.45 20.90
C ILE A 89 1.14 -27.61 22.17
N LEU A 90 0.29 -27.86 23.17
CA LEU A 90 0.40 -27.28 24.51
C LEU A 90 0.92 -28.33 25.49
N ARG A 91 1.90 -27.94 26.30
CA ARG A 91 2.42 -28.75 27.41
C ARG A 91 1.52 -28.61 28.65
N ASP A 92 1.72 -29.51 29.62
CA ASP A 92 0.89 -29.56 30.83
C ASP A 92 1.06 -28.33 31.73
N ASP A 93 2.23 -27.69 31.68
CA ASP A 93 2.54 -26.41 32.35
C ASP A 93 1.94 -25.18 31.62
N GLY A 94 1.24 -25.40 30.50
CA GLY A 94 0.64 -24.35 29.69
C GLY A 94 1.61 -23.66 28.72
N THR A 95 2.86 -24.10 28.65
CA THR A 95 3.82 -23.63 27.65
C THR A 95 3.53 -24.26 26.29
N VAL A 96 3.85 -23.54 25.21
CA VAL A 96 3.67 -24.03 23.84
C VAL A 96 4.91 -24.80 23.43
N ASP A 97 4.72 -25.97 22.81
CA ASP A 97 5.82 -26.63 22.11
C ASP A 97 6.13 -25.87 20.83
N TYR A 98 7.17 -25.04 20.87
CA TYR A 98 7.54 -24.19 19.73
C TYR A 98 7.92 -24.99 18.49
N GLY A 99 8.46 -26.21 18.62
CA GLY A 99 8.80 -27.05 17.48
C GLY A 99 7.56 -27.45 16.70
N LEU A 100 6.59 -28.07 17.39
CA LEU A 100 5.31 -28.46 16.79
C LEU A 100 4.52 -27.24 16.29
N ALA A 101 4.52 -26.13 17.04
CA ALA A 101 3.84 -24.92 16.61
C ALA A 101 4.43 -24.34 15.31
N LEU A 102 5.76 -24.34 15.17
CA LEU A 102 6.43 -23.89 13.93
C LEU A 102 6.17 -24.83 12.76
N GLU A 103 6.11 -26.14 12.98
CA GLU A 103 5.73 -27.11 11.95
C GLU A 103 4.30 -26.90 11.46
N VAL A 104 3.35 -26.67 12.38
CA VAL A 104 1.96 -26.32 12.03
C VAL A 104 1.91 -25.04 11.20
N LEU A 105 2.69 -24.01 11.57
CA LEU A 105 2.78 -22.78 10.78
C LEU A 105 3.39 -23.00 9.39
N ALA A 106 4.42 -23.85 9.28
CA ALA A 106 5.04 -24.19 8.00
C ALA A 106 4.04 -24.91 7.07
N LEU A 107 3.28 -25.87 7.60
CA LEU A 107 2.20 -26.53 6.86
C LEU A 107 1.12 -25.53 6.44
N ALA A 108 0.69 -24.67 7.36
CA ALA A 108 -0.29 -23.62 7.08
C ALA A 108 0.19 -22.63 6.00
N SER A 109 1.49 -22.36 5.92
CA SER A 109 2.06 -21.47 4.89
C SER A 109 2.05 -22.08 3.48
N SER A 110 1.98 -23.41 3.38
CA SER A 110 1.95 -24.16 2.12
C SER A 110 0.52 -24.34 1.56
N ASP A 111 -0.50 -24.15 2.40
CA ASP A 111 -1.91 -24.16 2.02
C ASP A 111 -2.41 -22.74 1.75
N GLU A 112 -3.05 -22.49 0.59
CA GLU A 112 -3.45 -21.12 0.23
C GLU A 112 -4.48 -20.51 1.18
N TYR A 113 -5.44 -21.31 1.66
CA TYR A 113 -6.48 -20.81 2.55
C TYR A 113 -5.88 -20.42 3.90
N LEU A 114 -5.09 -21.30 4.50
CA LEU A 114 -4.45 -21.05 5.78
C LEU A 114 -3.39 -19.95 5.69
N LYS A 115 -2.65 -19.86 4.59
CA LYS A 115 -1.73 -18.75 4.32
C LYS A 115 -2.48 -17.41 4.30
N ASN A 116 -3.62 -17.32 3.62
CA ASN A 116 -4.43 -16.11 3.60
C ASN A 116 -4.99 -15.78 5.00
N ALA A 117 -5.42 -16.80 5.75
CA ALA A 117 -5.88 -16.62 7.13
C ALA A 117 -4.75 -16.11 8.05
N LEU A 118 -3.53 -16.64 7.91
CA LEU A 118 -2.34 -16.17 8.63
C LEU A 118 -2.02 -14.71 8.30
N ILE A 119 -2.04 -14.33 7.02
CA ILE A 119 -1.81 -12.94 6.61
C ILE A 119 -2.86 -12.02 7.23
N GLN A 120 -4.16 -12.37 7.15
CA GLN A 120 -5.23 -11.58 7.75
C GLN A 120 -5.10 -11.48 9.26
N PHE A 121 -4.74 -12.58 9.94
CA PHE A 121 -4.47 -12.58 11.37
C PHE A 121 -3.32 -11.63 11.72
N VAL A 122 -2.21 -11.71 10.98
CA VAL A 122 -1.03 -10.87 11.20
C VAL A 122 -1.33 -9.40 10.96
N VAL A 123 -2.00 -9.07 9.85
CA VAL A 123 -2.35 -7.67 9.51
C VAL A 123 -3.37 -7.10 10.49
N SER A 124 -4.37 -7.86 10.91
CA SER A 124 -5.42 -7.37 11.82
C SER A 124 -4.92 -7.17 13.25
N ARG A 125 -3.97 -7.99 13.72
CA ARG A 125 -3.49 -7.98 15.11
C ARG A 125 -2.15 -7.28 15.30
N PHE A 126 -1.27 -7.30 14.29
CA PHE A 126 0.13 -6.87 14.41
C PHE A 126 0.54 -5.85 13.34
N LYS A 127 -0.41 -5.11 12.75
CA LYS A 127 -0.14 -4.13 11.67
C LYS A 127 1.08 -3.24 11.95
N GLU A 128 1.14 -2.64 13.13
CA GLU A 128 2.19 -1.68 13.49
C GLU A 128 3.53 -2.36 13.78
N ASP A 129 3.52 -3.56 14.37
CA ASP A 129 4.74 -4.35 14.60
C ASP A 129 5.34 -4.85 13.28
N VAL A 130 4.48 -5.27 12.34
CA VAL A 130 4.88 -5.63 10.98
C VAL A 130 5.48 -4.43 10.26
N LYS A 131 4.86 -3.24 10.34
CA LYS A 131 5.43 -2.01 9.78
C LYS A 131 6.81 -1.70 10.36
N LYS A 132 6.98 -1.79 11.68
CA LYS A 132 8.28 -1.59 12.34
C LYS A 132 9.31 -2.62 11.88
N ALA A 133 8.94 -3.89 11.82
CA ALA A 133 9.82 -4.96 11.35
C ALA A 133 10.24 -4.79 9.88
N LEU A 134 9.34 -4.28 9.04
CA LEU A 134 9.61 -3.92 7.65
C LEU A 134 10.36 -2.58 7.50
N GLY A 135 10.70 -1.91 8.60
CA GLY A 135 11.35 -0.60 8.56
C GLY A 135 10.48 0.52 7.99
N ILE A 136 9.17 0.31 7.89
CA ILE A 136 8.17 1.30 7.47
C ILE A 136 7.80 2.14 8.70
N SER A 137 8.76 2.98 9.13
CA SER A 137 8.54 3.97 10.17
C SER A 137 8.66 5.36 9.58
N PHE A 138 7.59 6.15 9.71
CA PHE A 138 7.62 7.58 9.38
C PHE A 138 8.05 8.45 10.57
N ALA A 139 8.23 7.84 11.76
CA ALA A 139 8.39 8.54 13.02
C ALA A 139 9.67 9.38 13.04
N GLY A 140 9.51 10.65 13.40
CA GLY A 140 10.60 11.63 13.55
C GLY A 140 11.02 12.34 12.27
N VAL A 141 10.41 12.04 11.11
CA VAL A 141 10.74 12.71 9.84
C VAL A 141 9.90 13.96 9.68
N VAL A 142 10.42 15.09 10.14
CA VAL A 142 9.79 16.40 9.92
C VAL A 142 10.23 16.98 8.58
N LEU A 143 9.26 17.30 7.73
CA LEU A 143 9.51 17.87 6.41
C LEU A 143 9.95 19.33 6.53
N ARG A 144 11.12 19.64 5.97
CA ARG A 144 11.67 21.01 5.91
C ARG A 144 12.27 21.30 4.55
N TRP A 145 12.01 22.49 4.04
CA TRP A 145 12.65 22.98 2.83
C TRP A 145 14.00 23.62 3.17
N ASP A 146 15.08 22.96 2.77
CA ASP A 146 16.44 23.45 2.96
C ASP A 146 17.19 23.61 1.61
N GLU A 147 18.35 24.26 1.66
CA GLU A 147 19.20 24.46 0.48
C GLU A 147 19.67 23.14 -0.15
N SER A 148 19.85 22.09 0.67
CA SER A 148 20.29 20.80 0.19
C SER A 148 19.20 20.08 -0.64
N PHE A 149 17.93 20.32 -0.34
CA PHE A 149 16.81 19.88 -1.15
C PHE A 149 16.73 20.65 -2.47
N GLU A 150 16.97 21.96 -2.47
CA GLU A 150 17.06 22.76 -3.69
C GLU A 150 18.19 22.27 -4.60
N GLN A 151 19.40 22.07 -4.06
CA GLN A 151 20.53 21.49 -4.79
C GLN A 151 20.22 20.09 -5.33
N PHE A 152 19.52 19.27 -4.55
CA PHE A 152 19.10 17.96 -5.01
C PHE A 152 18.19 18.05 -6.25
N LEU A 153 17.20 18.95 -6.25
CA LEU A 153 16.28 19.16 -7.36
C LEU A 153 17.00 19.63 -8.63
N MET A 154 18.00 20.51 -8.49
CA MET A 154 18.72 21.13 -9.59
C MET A 154 19.79 20.22 -10.20
N GLU A 155 20.55 19.51 -9.37
CA GLU A 155 21.82 18.91 -9.79
C GLU A 155 21.88 17.39 -9.59
N ARG A 156 21.38 16.88 -8.46
CA ARG A 156 21.58 15.48 -8.05
C ARG A 156 20.49 14.52 -8.50
N LYS A 157 19.33 15.06 -8.86
CA LYS A 157 18.20 14.26 -9.36
C LYS A 157 18.54 13.59 -10.69
N LYS A 158 18.36 12.26 -10.77
CA LYS A 158 18.72 11.45 -11.96
C LYS A 158 17.95 11.84 -13.23
N ARG A 159 16.68 12.22 -13.13
CA ARG A 159 15.82 12.57 -14.28
C ARG A 159 14.97 13.79 -13.98
N ARG A 160 14.68 14.62 -15.00
CA ARG A 160 13.84 15.84 -14.91
C ARG A 160 14.30 16.78 -13.80
N LYS A 161 15.56 17.24 -13.90
CA LYS A 161 16.15 18.26 -13.02
C LYS A 161 15.36 19.56 -13.15
N VAL A 162 15.07 20.22 -12.03
CA VAL A 162 14.32 21.48 -12.01
C VAL A 162 15.33 22.62 -12.13
N ARG A 163 15.69 22.98 -13.38
CA ARG A 163 16.69 24.03 -13.64
C ARG A 163 16.10 25.44 -13.71
N SER A 164 14.80 25.57 -13.94
CA SER A 164 14.14 26.87 -13.98
C SER A 164 13.93 27.42 -12.56
N LYS A 165 14.39 28.65 -12.33
CA LYS A 165 14.20 29.39 -11.08
C LYS A 165 12.72 29.59 -10.74
N GLU A 166 11.89 29.84 -11.76
CA GLU A 166 10.44 30.05 -11.59
C GLU A 166 9.76 28.78 -11.06
N THR A 167 10.12 27.61 -11.63
CA THR A 167 9.57 26.33 -11.18
C THR A 167 10.04 25.98 -9.77
N LEU A 168 11.31 26.26 -9.46
CA LEU A 168 11.85 26.04 -8.12
C LEU A 168 11.12 26.91 -7.09
N GLN A 169 10.90 28.19 -7.39
CA GLN A 169 10.16 29.10 -6.51
C GLN A 169 8.71 28.65 -6.33
N TYR A 170 8.05 28.21 -7.40
CA TYR A 170 6.70 27.66 -7.33
C TYR A 170 6.62 26.43 -6.41
N TYR A 171 7.57 25.49 -6.55
CA TYR A 171 7.63 24.31 -5.69
C TYR A 171 7.93 24.67 -4.23
N LYS A 172 8.83 25.63 -4.00
CA LYS A 172 9.16 26.14 -2.66
C LYS A 172 7.92 26.72 -1.99
N ASN A 173 7.19 27.59 -2.68
CA ASN A 173 5.96 28.19 -2.16
C ASN A 173 4.90 27.13 -1.82
N LEU A 174 4.74 26.10 -2.66
CA LEU A 174 3.83 24.99 -2.36
C LEU A 174 4.27 24.18 -1.14
N PHE A 175 5.57 23.88 -1.04
CA PHE A 175 6.09 23.12 0.09
C PHE A 175 5.92 23.89 1.40
N LEU A 176 6.36 25.15 1.41
CA LEU A 176 6.28 26.02 2.59
C LEU A 176 4.84 26.17 3.09
N ARG A 177 3.88 26.25 2.17
CA ARG A 177 2.46 26.40 2.52
C ARG A 177 1.81 25.13 3.07
N TYR A 178 2.18 23.96 2.55
CA TYR A 178 1.39 22.74 2.76
C TYR A 178 2.14 21.60 3.47
N LEU A 179 3.47 21.60 3.47
CA LEU A 179 4.31 20.49 3.94
C LEU A 179 5.29 20.90 5.05
N GLU A 180 5.76 22.14 5.06
CA GLU A 180 6.75 22.61 6.03
C GLU A 180 6.34 22.38 7.47
N GLY A 181 7.25 21.84 8.27
CA GLY A 181 7.05 21.55 9.69
C GLY A 181 6.13 20.36 9.99
N LYS A 182 5.53 19.74 8.98
CA LYS A 182 4.69 18.55 9.17
C LYS A 182 5.55 17.29 9.27
N GLU A 183 5.12 16.36 10.10
CA GLU A 183 5.72 15.04 10.18
C GLU A 183 5.20 14.14 9.06
N LEU A 184 6.10 13.37 8.44
CA LEU A 184 5.71 12.36 7.48
C LEU A 184 4.80 11.34 8.17
N SER A 185 3.62 11.12 7.60
CA SER A 185 2.60 10.23 8.16
C SER A 185 1.62 9.81 7.07
N GLU A 186 0.88 8.72 7.31
CA GLU A 186 -0.19 8.28 6.39
C GLU A 186 -1.22 9.39 6.19
N GLN A 187 -1.60 10.11 7.26
CA GLN A 187 -2.55 11.23 7.18
C GLN A 187 -2.05 12.36 6.27
N LEU A 188 -0.76 12.70 6.35
CA LEU A 188 -0.17 13.71 5.47
C LEU A 188 -0.16 13.23 4.01
N ILE A 189 0.13 11.95 3.80
CA ILE A 189 0.12 11.34 2.47
C ILE A 189 -1.28 11.37 1.88
N ASP A 190 -2.30 10.94 2.62
CA ASP A 190 -3.70 10.96 2.21
C ASP A 190 -4.19 12.39 1.92
N TYR A 191 -3.79 13.36 2.75
CA TYR A 191 -4.04 14.78 2.50
C TYR A 191 -3.47 15.24 1.15
N VAL A 192 -2.21 14.91 0.86
CA VAL A 192 -1.54 15.31 -0.40
C VAL A 192 -2.14 14.58 -1.61
N VAL A 193 -2.50 13.30 -1.47
CA VAL A 193 -3.16 12.53 -2.52
C VAL A 193 -4.50 13.14 -2.87
N ASN A 194 -5.31 13.54 -1.88
CA ASN A 194 -6.64 14.10 -2.13
C ASN A 194 -6.66 15.61 -2.42
N HIS A 195 -5.51 16.28 -2.37
CA HIS A 195 -5.42 17.72 -2.60
C HIS A 195 -5.77 18.13 -4.04
N GLU A 196 -6.50 19.25 -4.20
CA GLU A 196 -6.92 19.79 -5.50
C GLU A 196 -5.72 20.11 -6.41
N ASN A 197 -4.70 20.77 -5.84
CA ASN A 197 -3.47 21.06 -6.54
C ASN A 197 -2.58 19.81 -6.70
N LYS A 198 -2.68 19.18 -7.88
CA LYS A 198 -1.88 18.00 -8.27
C LYS A 198 -0.36 18.23 -8.25
N TRP A 199 0.13 19.48 -8.27
CA TRP A 199 1.56 19.75 -8.14
C TRP A 199 2.10 19.43 -6.74
N LEU A 200 1.26 19.50 -5.70
CA LEU A 200 1.66 19.15 -4.34
C LEU A 200 2.14 17.69 -4.25
N ARG A 201 1.47 16.78 -4.98
CA ARG A 201 1.89 15.37 -5.09
C ARG A 201 3.30 15.25 -5.67
N ASN A 202 3.61 16.01 -6.72
CA ASN A 202 4.93 15.99 -7.32
C ASN A 202 6.01 16.54 -6.38
N VAL A 203 5.69 17.63 -5.68
CA VAL A 203 6.60 18.24 -4.68
C VAL A 203 6.89 17.23 -3.55
N LEU A 204 5.86 16.58 -3.00
CA LEU A 204 6.04 15.53 -1.99
C LEU A 204 6.89 14.39 -2.54
N ARG A 205 6.59 13.86 -3.73
CA ARG A 205 7.38 12.78 -4.36
C ARG A 205 8.85 13.17 -4.56
N HIS A 206 9.14 14.42 -4.91
CA HIS A 206 10.52 14.89 -4.99
C HIS A 206 11.21 14.92 -3.63
N TYR A 207 10.49 15.33 -2.59
CA TYR A 207 11.03 15.31 -1.24
C TYR A 207 11.30 13.89 -0.74
N ILE A 208 10.40 12.95 -1.00
CA ILE A 208 10.59 11.53 -0.68
C ILE A 208 11.80 10.94 -1.44
N GLN A 209 12.00 11.30 -2.71
CA GLN A 209 13.22 10.94 -3.45
C GLN A 209 14.49 11.50 -2.81
N TYR A 210 14.42 12.72 -2.28
CA TYR A 210 15.52 13.36 -1.56
C TYR A 210 15.82 12.66 -0.23
N LEU A 211 14.78 12.33 0.56
CA LEU A 211 14.93 11.57 1.81
C LEU A 211 15.55 10.18 1.56
N TYR A 212 15.13 9.50 0.49
CA TYR A 212 15.73 8.24 0.09
C TYR A 212 17.18 8.38 -0.34
N TYR A 213 17.51 9.43 -1.12
CA TYR A 213 18.89 9.75 -1.48
C TYR A 213 19.77 10.01 -0.26
N ARG A 214 19.23 10.63 0.79
CA ARG A 214 19.90 10.85 2.08
C ARG A 214 19.90 9.65 3.01
N ARG A 215 19.29 8.52 2.62
CA ARG A 215 19.13 7.30 3.44
C ARG A 215 18.34 7.53 4.74
N VAL A 216 17.47 8.53 4.77
CA VAL A 216 16.60 8.82 5.93
C VAL A 216 15.42 7.84 6.00
N ILE A 217 14.97 7.35 4.85
CA ILE A 217 13.86 6.39 4.74
C ILE A 217 14.33 5.08 4.07
N SER A 218 13.70 3.97 4.44
CA SER A 218 14.00 2.64 3.88
C SER A 218 13.54 2.51 2.42
N PRO A 219 14.09 1.55 1.64
CA PRO A 219 13.60 1.23 0.30
C PRO A 219 12.11 0.87 0.26
N GLU A 220 11.61 0.16 1.28
CA GLU A 220 10.21 -0.26 1.42
C GLU A 220 9.31 0.96 1.63
N THR A 221 9.71 1.86 2.53
CA THR A 221 9.02 3.14 2.78
C THR A 221 8.98 3.99 1.51
N PHE A 222 10.12 4.09 0.82
CA PHE A 222 10.20 4.79 -0.45
C PHE A 222 9.27 4.18 -1.51
N GLY A 223 9.31 2.85 -1.68
CA GLY A 223 8.48 2.13 -2.64
C GLY A 223 6.99 2.35 -2.39
N TRP A 224 6.56 2.14 -1.14
CA TRP A 224 5.17 2.32 -0.73
C TRP A 224 4.66 3.75 -0.98
N ILE A 225 5.38 4.79 -0.55
CA ILE A 225 4.93 6.18 -0.78
C ILE A 225 4.88 6.49 -2.29
N MET A 226 5.85 6.00 -3.07
CA MET A 226 5.92 6.27 -4.50
C MET A 226 4.82 5.58 -5.31
N GLU A 227 4.26 4.49 -4.77
CA GLU A 227 3.08 3.78 -5.28
C GLU A 227 1.77 4.48 -4.86
N VAL A 228 1.60 4.77 -3.58
CA VAL A 228 0.39 5.40 -3.01
C VAL A 228 0.22 6.83 -3.49
N VAL A 229 1.31 7.59 -3.67
CA VAL A 229 1.27 8.94 -4.23
C VAL A 229 1.52 8.83 -5.73
N PRO A 230 0.46 8.73 -6.57
CA PRO A 230 0.64 8.59 -7.99
C PRO A 230 1.38 9.80 -8.53
N SER A 231 2.35 9.56 -9.40
CA SER A 231 2.89 10.62 -10.24
C SER A 231 1.75 11.25 -11.03
N ARG A 232 1.85 12.54 -11.36
CA ARG A 232 0.87 13.20 -12.22
C ARG A 232 0.74 12.41 -13.54
N SER A 233 -0.30 11.59 -13.65
CA SER A 233 -0.68 10.97 -14.91
C SER A 233 -1.33 12.07 -15.73
N TYR A 234 -0.66 12.46 -16.81
CA TYR A 234 -1.33 13.17 -17.88
C TYR A 234 -2.21 12.12 -18.57
N LYS A 235 -3.43 11.90 -18.07
CA LYS A 235 -4.53 11.82 -19.03
C LYS A 235 -4.64 13.26 -19.51
N LEU A 236 -3.95 13.54 -20.60
CA LEU A 236 -3.98 14.79 -21.32
C LEU A 236 -5.38 14.87 -21.93
N ASP A 237 -6.43 14.99 -21.10
CA ASP A 237 -7.72 15.51 -21.53
C ASP A 237 -7.53 17.01 -21.70
N VAL A 238 -6.57 17.36 -22.56
CA VAL A 238 -6.55 18.67 -23.20
C VAL A 238 -7.76 18.58 -24.07
N ARG A 239 -8.89 19.03 -23.54
CA ARG A 239 -9.97 19.51 -24.37
C ARG A 239 -9.35 20.68 -25.11
N PRO A 240 -8.90 20.52 -26.36
CA PRO A 240 -8.43 21.68 -27.07
C PRO A 240 -9.68 22.54 -27.19
N TYR A 241 -9.67 23.72 -26.55
CA TYR A 241 -10.63 24.73 -26.95
C TYR A 241 -10.37 24.94 -28.43
N GLN A 242 -11.29 24.45 -29.28
CA GLN A 242 -11.19 24.73 -30.69
C GLN A 242 -11.37 26.22 -30.83
N ILE A 243 -10.29 26.90 -31.18
CA ILE A 243 -10.30 28.32 -31.41
C ILE A 243 -11.01 28.52 -32.75
N ASP A 244 -12.15 29.21 -32.75
CA ASP A 244 -12.87 29.56 -33.96
C ASP A 244 -12.03 30.54 -34.80
N LEU A 245 -11.83 30.23 -36.07
CA LEU A 245 -11.09 31.07 -37.02
C LEU A 245 -11.75 32.45 -37.19
N GLU A 246 -13.08 32.54 -37.12
CA GLU A 246 -13.77 33.82 -37.23
C GLU A 246 -13.54 34.70 -35.99
N ASP A 247 -13.46 34.11 -34.81
CA ASP A 247 -13.12 34.85 -33.59
C ASP A 247 -11.67 35.33 -33.62
N VAL A 248 -10.75 34.54 -34.16
CA VAL A 248 -9.35 34.97 -34.40
C VAL A 248 -9.32 36.13 -35.38
N LYS A 249 -10.04 36.04 -36.49
CA LYS A 249 -10.10 37.10 -37.51
C LYS A 249 -10.65 38.41 -36.94
N LYS A 250 -11.77 38.35 -36.22
CA LYS A 250 -12.36 39.52 -35.53
C LYS A 250 -11.39 40.11 -34.51
N THR A 251 -10.74 39.25 -33.72
CA THR A 251 -9.75 39.68 -32.71
C THR A 251 -8.56 40.37 -33.38
N LEU A 252 -8.00 39.78 -34.44
CA LEU A 252 -6.87 40.38 -35.16
C LEU A 252 -7.25 41.70 -35.84
N GLN A 253 -8.45 41.80 -36.44
CA GLN A 253 -8.94 43.05 -37.02
C GLN A 253 -9.10 44.14 -35.95
N HIS A 254 -9.67 43.80 -34.79
CA HIS A 254 -9.80 44.72 -33.67
C HIS A 254 -8.42 45.16 -33.14
N LEU A 255 -7.49 44.22 -32.95
CA LEU A 255 -6.13 44.54 -32.52
C LEU A 255 -5.38 45.40 -33.55
N GLN A 256 -5.57 45.15 -34.84
CA GLN A 256 -4.97 45.96 -35.90
C GLN A 256 -5.44 47.42 -35.84
N GLN A 257 -6.72 47.64 -35.53
CA GLN A 257 -7.33 48.98 -35.50
C GLN A 257 -7.05 49.74 -34.20
N HIS A 258 -6.96 49.04 -33.06
CA HIS A 258 -6.90 49.69 -31.75
C HIS A 258 -5.60 49.44 -30.96
N HIS A 259 -4.84 48.40 -31.31
CA HIS A 259 -3.75 47.86 -30.49
C HIS A 259 -2.60 47.28 -31.35
N GLU A 260 -2.01 48.11 -32.21
CA GLU A 260 -0.98 47.72 -33.21
C GLU A 260 0.18 46.87 -32.65
N LYS A 261 0.68 47.19 -31.46
CA LYS A 261 1.77 46.42 -30.81
C LYS A 261 1.36 45.00 -30.46
N TYR A 262 0.12 44.81 -29.98
CA TYR A 262 -0.41 43.48 -29.72
C TYR A 262 -0.68 42.75 -31.03
N TYR A 263 -1.22 43.44 -32.03
CA TYR A 263 -1.40 42.88 -33.37
C TYR A 263 -0.09 42.30 -33.93
N LEU A 264 1.03 43.05 -33.84
CA LEU A 264 2.35 42.58 -34.25
C LEU A 264 2.79 41.32 -33.50
N LEU A 265 2.66 41.29 -32.17
CA LEU A 265 3.03 40.12 -31.36
C LEU A 265 2.20 38.89 -31.72
N TYR A 266 0.88 39.04 -31.86
CA TYR A 266 -0.01 37.94 -32.26
C TYR A 266 0.31 37.46 -33.67
N LYS A 267 0.60 38.35 -34.60
CA LYS A 267 1.00 38.00 -35.98
C LYS A 267 2.31 37.20 -35.99
N LEU A 268 3.32 37.65 -35.25
CA LEU A 268 4.59 36.92 -35.09
C LEU A 268 4.40 35.54 -34.45
N MET A 269 3.51 35.42 -33.46
CA MET A 269 3.20 34.14 -32.82
C MET A 269 2.47 33.18 -33.77
N LEU A 270 1.50 33.68 -34.54
CA LEU A 270 0.68 32.88 -35.45
C LEU A 270 1.48 32.43 -36.69
N GLU A 271 2.19 33.36 -37.34
CA GLU A 271 2.96 33.07 -38.56
C GLU A 271 4.26 32.31 -38.25
N GLY A 272 4.90 32.62 -37.12
CA GLY A 272 6.16 31.99 -36.72
C GLY A 272 6.00 30.75 -35.83
N GLY A 273 4.78 30.38 -35.43
CA GLY A 273 4.54 29.31 -34.45
C GLY A 273 5.22 29.55 -33.10
N LEU A 274 5.45 30.81 -32.73
CA LEU A 274 6.24 31.20 -31.57
C LEU A 274 5.40 31.21 -30.29
N ARG A 275 6.01 30.81 -29.18
CA ARG A 275 5.49 31.14 -27.85
C ARG A 275 5.68 32.65 -27.61
N LEU A 276 4.79 33.25 -26.82
CA LEU A 276 4.86 34.68 -26.49
C LEU A 276 6.25 35.11 -26.00
N SER A 277 6.90 34.30 -25.15
CA SER A 277 8.25 34.59 -24.66
C SER A 277 9.28 34.73 -25.79
N HIS A 278 9.20 33.88 -26.81
CA HIS A 278 10.10 33.93 -27.96
C HIS A 278 9.72 35.08 -28.91
N ALA A 279 8.43 35.35 -29.11
CA ALA A 279 8.01 36.51 -29.89
C ALA A 279 8.50 37.83 -29.27
N LEU A 280 8.41 37.96 -27.94
CA LEU A 280 8.97 39.11 -27.22
C LEU A 280 10.49 39.20 -27.34
N GLN A 281 11.19 38.06 -27.30
CA GLN A 281 12.64 38.03 -27.52
C GLN A 281 13.01 38.49 -28.93
N VAL A 282 12.31 38.00 -29.96
CA VAL A 282 12.50 38.42 -31.35
C VAL A 282 12.30 39.93 -31.48
N VAL A 283 11.20 40.49 -30.95
CA VAL A 283 10.97 41.94 -31.00
C VAL A 283 12.07 42.73 -30.28
N ARG A 284 12.59 42.21 -29.17
CA ARG A 284 13.65 42.86 -28.39
C ARG A 284 15.01 42.84 -29.09
N GLU A 285 15.34 41.73 -29.74
CA GLU A 285 16.65 41.48 -30.34
C GLU A 285 16.69 41.83 -31.83
N PHE A 286 15.53 42.09 -32.45
CA PHE A 286 15.45 42.40 -33.88
C PHE A 286 16.24 43.66 -34.23
N ASN A 287 17.23 43.48 -35.09
CA ASN A 287 18.00 44.57 -35.67
C ASN A 287 17.89 44.47 -37.20
N PRO A 288 17.17 45.40 -37.86
CA PRO A 288 17.02 45.38 -39.31
C PRO A 288 18.34 45.67 -40.05
N GLY A 289 19.32 46.26 -39.39
CA GLY A 289 20.67 46.48 -39.94
C GLY A 289 21.63 45.32 -39.70
N GLU A 290 21.20 44.24 -39.06
CA GLU A 290 22.02 43.04 -38.88
C GLU A 290 22.23 42.35 -40.24
N VAL A 291 23.50 42.27 -40.65
CA VAL A 291 23.92 41.57 -41.86
C VAL A 291 24.06 40.09 -41.53
N VAL A 292 23.36 39.25 -42.29
CA VAL A 292 23.41 37.79 -42.19
C VAL A 292 24.03 37.26 -43.48
N GLU A 293 25.03 36.40 -43.35
CA GLU A 293 25.60 35.65 -44.46
C GLU A 293 24.67 34.48 -44.80
N ILE A 294 24.26 34.35 -46.06
CA ILE A 294 23.51 33.19 -46.53
C ILE A 294 24.49 32.02 -46.73
N PRO A 295 24.41 30.95 -45.91
CA PRO A 295 25.35 29.85 -45.99
C PRO A 295 25.31 29.18 -47.37
N GLY A 296 26.47 29.05 -48.01
CA GLY A 296 26.62 28.41 -49.32
C GLY A 296 26.52 29.35 -50.53
N VAL A 297 26.14 30.62 -50.35
CA VAL A 297 26.06 31.62 -51.42
C VAL A 297 27.08 32.76 -51.23
N GLY A 298 27.68 32.88 -50.03
CA GLY A 298 28.68 33.91 -49.72
C GLY A 298 28.11 35.33 -49.83
N LEU A 299 26.79 35.47 -49.72
CA LEU A 299 26.07 36.71 -49.88
C LEU A 299 25.69 37.25 -48.50
N GLU A 300 26.21 38.42 -48.19
CA GLU A 300 25.86 39.20 -47.01
C GLU A 300 24.64 40.06 -47.31
N THR A 301 23.57 39.89 -46.52
CA THR A 301 22.33 40.66 -46.68
C THR A 301 21.75 41.06 -45.34
N PRO A 302 21.09 42.23 -45.25
CA PRO A 302 20.19 42.50 -44.13
C PRO A 302 19.12 41.42 -44.02
N ARG A 303 18.62 41.20 -42.80
CA ARG A 303 17.51 40.26 -42.56
C ARG A 303 16.25 40.69 -43.32
N LEU A 304 15.48 39.70 -43.83
CA LEU A 304 14.18 39.87 -44.50
C LEU A 304 14.20 40.64 -45.84
N VAL A 305 15.35 40.66 -46.54
CA VAL A 305 15.43 41.16 -47.92
C VAL A 305 14.92 40.07 -48.87
N CYS A 306 13.89 40.40 -49.66
CA CYS A 306 13.43 39.56 -50.76
C CYS A 306 14.32 39.81 -52.00
N PHE A 307 14.97 38.77 -52.51
CA PHE A 307 15.70 38.84 -53.77
C PHE A 307 14.73 38.58 -54.92
N GLU A 308 14.01 39.62 -55.36
CA GLU A 308 13.02 39.49 -56.45
C GLU A 308 13.67 39.19 -57.81
N ASP A 309 14.97 39.49 -57.98
CA ASP A 309 15.68 39.45 -59.28
C ASP A 309 16.88 38.49 -59.36
N LYS A 310 17.04 37.58 -58.40
CA LYS A 310 18.12 36.57 -58.42
C LYS A 310 17.55 35.16 -58.32
N GLY A 311 16.93 34.72 -59.42
CA GLY A 311 16.51 33.34 -59.67
C GLY A 311 17.58 32.55 -60.40
#